data_AF-A0A3M3XIW3-F1
#
_entry.id   AF-A0A3M3XIW3-F1
#
_cell.length_a   1.000
_cell.length_b   1.000
_cell.length_c   1.000
_cell.angle_alpha   90.00
_cell.angle_beta   90.00
_cell.angle_gamma   90.00
#
_symmetry.space_group_name_H-M   'P 1'
#
loop_
_entity.id
_entity.type
_entity.pdbx_description
1 polymer ?
#
loop_
_entity_poly.entity_id
_entity_poly.type
_entity_poly.pdbx_seq_one_letter_code
_entity_poly.pdbx_strand_id
1 'polypeptide(L)'
;MADTIKTLITGVDKLSPTLATIRNNVEGFETRLKGSGLGNVEVGEMIKGNALAEPLIAGVKAAIGFETSMAGVKRSVTFETPQQFQQMSSDILDLSERLPESANGIAAIV
;
A
#
# COMPACT_ATOMS: atom_id res chain seq x y z
N MET A 1 7.57 -2.09 44.31
CA MET A 1 6.20 -2.53 43.90
C MET A 1 5.20 -1.38 43.75
N ALA A 2 5.43 -0.19 44.33
CA ALA A 2 4.53 0.96 44.15
C ALA A 2 4.67 1.67 42.79
N ASP A 3 5.88 1.74 42.23
CA ASP A 3 6.11 2.48 40.97
C ASP A 3 5.53 1.78 39.73
N THR A 4 5.60 0.45 39.66
CA THR A 4 5.08 -0.32 38.52
C THR A 4 3.56 -0.18 38.35
N ILE A 5 2.81 -0.11 39.46
CA ILE A 5 1.36 0.10 39.45
C ILE A 5 1.03 1.51 38.99
N LYS A 6 1.80 2.52 39.42
CA LYS A 6 1.64 3.91 38.96
C LYS A 6 1.97 4.05 37.47
N THR A 7 2.99 3.37 36.96
CA THR A 7 3.32 3.35 35.52
C THR A 7 2.27 2.63 34.68
N LEU A 8 1.67 1.54 35.18
CA LEU A 8 0.56 0.86 34.51
C LEU A 8 -0.71 1.72 34.48
N ILE A 9 -1.06 2.39 35.58
CA ILE A 9 -2.20 3.30 35.65
C ILE A 9 -1.99 4.51 34.72
N THR A 10 -0.80 5.13 34.74
CA THR A 10 -0.46 6.23 33.82
C THR A 10 -0.40 5.78 32.35
N GLY A 11 -0.06 4.50 32.12
CA GLY A 11 -0.10 3.87 30.80
C GLY A 11 -1.53 3.74 30.28
N VAL A 12 -2.47 3.27 31.09
CA VAL A 12 -3.91 3.19 30.76
C VAL A 12 -4.54 4.59 30.59
N ASP A 13 -4.12 5.57 31.38
CA ASP A 13 -4.55 6.96 31.24
C ASP A 13 -4.05 7.63 29.95
N LYS A 14 -2.89 7.22 29.42
CA LYS A 14 -2.37 7.67 28.10
C LYS A 14 -2.92 6.84 26.93
N LEU A 15 -3.31 5.60 27.19
CA LEU A 15 -3.98 4.76 26.22
C LEU A 15 -5.39 5.27 25.93
N SER A 16 -6.09 5.81 26.92
CA SER A 16 -7.45 6.36 26.77
C SER A 16 -7.57 7.48 25.70
N PRO A 17 -6.76 8.56 25.72
CA PRO A 17 -6.79 9.59 24.68
C PRO A 17 -6.27 9.07 23.32
N THR A 18 -5.34 8.12 23.33
CA THR A 18 -4.86 7.48 22.09
C THR A 18 -5.95 6.63 21.45
N LEU A 19 -6.68 5.84 22.25
CA LEU A 19 -7.84 5.06 21.81
C LEU A 19 -8.98 5.98 21.34
N ALA A 20 -9.22 7.09 22.03
CA ALA A 20 -10.20 8.08 21.60
C ALA A 20 -9.83 8.68 20.23
N THR A 21 -8.55 8.98 20.02
CA THR A 21 -8.04 9.48 18.74
C THR A 21 -8.18 8.43 17.63
N ILE A 22 -7.79 7.18 17.91
CA ILE A 22 -7.95 6.07 16.97
C ILE A 22 -9.43 5.87 16.64
N ARG A 23 -10.30 5.88 17.64
CA ARG A 23 -11.74 5.74 17.47
C ARG A 23 -12.29 6.84 16.56
N ASN A 24 -11.95 8.11 16.80
CA ASN A 24 -12.38 9.22 15.96
C ASN A 24 -11.88 9.08 14.50
N ASN A 25 -10.64 8.63 14.31
CA ASN A 25 -10.09 8.38 12.98
C ASN A 25 -10.80 7.23 12.26
N VAL A 26 -11.13 6.16 12.99
CA VAL A 26 -11.86 4.99 12.47
C VAL A 26 -13.30 5.37 12.11
N GLU A 27 -14.00 6.13 12.95
CA GLU A 27 -15.35 6.64 12.66
C GLU A 27 -15.35 7.56 11.42
N GLY A 28 -14.33 8.42 11.28
CA GLY A 28 -14.14 9.25 10.08
C GLY A 28 -13.85 8.44 8.81
N PHE A 29 -13.07 7.37 8.92
CA PHE A 29 -12.81 6.44 7.83
C PHE A 29 -14.07 5.67 7.41
N GLU A 30 -14.82 5.12 8.37
CA GLU A 30 -16.10 4.44 8.13
C GLU A 30 -17.11 5.36 7.44
N THR A 31 -17.19 6.62 7.89
CA THR A 31 -18.06 7.64 7.29
C THR A 31 -17.66 7.94 5.85
N ARG A 32 -16.36 8.04 5.55
CA ARG A 32 -15.86 8.25 4.19
C ARG A 32 -16.14 7.05 3.30
N LEU A 33 -15.96 5.82 3.81
CA LEU A 33 -16.29 4.60 3.09
C LEU A 33 -17.79 4.52 2.77
N LYS A 34 -18.66 4.80 3.75
CA LYS A 34 -20.11 4.89 3.55
C LYS A 34 -20.49 5.99 2.56
N GLY A 35 -19.86 7.16 2.66
CA GLY A 35 -20.07 8.30 1.76
C GLY A 35 -19.58 8.07 0.33
N SER A 36 -18.60 7.19 0.14
CA SER A 36 -18.06 6.81 -1.19
C SER A 36 -18.91 5.78 -1.96
N GLY A 37 -20.04 5.33 -1.41
CA GLY A 37 -20.88 4.27 -2.00
C GLY A 37 -20.39 2.84 -1.67
N LEU A 38 -19.15 2.71 -1.21
CA LEU A 38 -18.51 1.44 -0.84
C LEU A 38 -19.02 0.81 0.47
N GLY A 39 -19.66 1.59 1.35
CA GLY A 39 -20.05 1.13 2.68
C GLY A 39 -21.36 0.34 2.78
N ASN A 40 -22.19 0.29 1.73
CA ASN A 40 -23.50 -0.37 1.81
C ASN A 40 -23.64 -1.64 0.96
N VAL A 41 -22.86 -1.86 -0.10
CA VAL A 41 -23.04 -3.05 -0.96
C VAL A 41 -21.73 -3.67 -1.47
N GLU A 42 -20.67 -2.90 -1.76
CA GLU A 42 -19.48 -3.50 -2.42
C GLU A 42 -18.38 -3.97 -1.47
N VAL A 43 -17.88 -3.18 -0.53
CA VAL A 43 -16.64 -3.57 0.19
C VAL A 43 -16.87 -4.74 1.15
N GLY A 44 -18.02 -4.78 1.83
CA GLY A 44 -18.34 -5.87 2.76
C GLY A 44 -18.50 -7.22 2.07
N GLU A 45 -19.17 -7.27 0.92
CA GLU A 45 -19.34 -8.49 0.13
C GLU A 45 -18.07 -8.87 -0.62
N MET A 46 -17.32 -7.88 -1.13
CA MET A 46 -16.10 -8.11 -1.90
C MET A 46 -14.90 -8.51 -1.02
N ILE A 47 -14.85 -8.08 0.24
CA ILE A 47 -13.91 -8.62 1.25
C ILE A 47 -14.32 -10.03 1.67
N LYS A 48 -15.61 -10.28 1.96
CA LYS A 48 -16.10 -11.62 2.32
C LYS A 48 -15.94 -12.63 1.19
N GLY A 49 -16.05 -12.18 -0.06
CA GLY A 49 -15.89 -12.98 -1.27
C GLY A 49 -14.47 -13.04 -1.82
N ASN A 50 -13.46 -12.49 -1.13
CA ASN A 50 -12.06 -12.38 -1.59
C ASN A 50 -11.85 -11.67 -2.95
N ALA A 51 -12.88 -11.07 -3.54
CA ALA A 51 -12.77 -10.38 -4.82
C ALA A 51 -11.91 -9.11 -4.77
N LEU A 52 -11.74 -8.48 -3.58
CA LEU A 52 -10.73 -7.43 -3.38
C LEU A 52 -9.34 -7.99 -3.06
N ALA A 53 -9.26 -9.22 -2.54
CA ALA A 53 -7.98 -9.80 -2.19
C ALA A 53 -7.14 -10.05 -3.45
N GLU A 54 -7.75 -10.50 -4.55
CA GLU A 54 -7.03 -10.78 -5.79
C GLU A 54 -6.34 -9.55 -6.40
N PRO A 55 -7.02 -8.41 -6.70
CA PRO A 55 -6.36 -7.22 -7.23
C PRO A 55 -5.33 -6.62 -6.26
N LEU A 56 -5.58 -6.66 -4.96
CA LEU A 56 -4.64 -6.17 -3.95
C LEU A 56 -3.39 -7.06 -3.87
N ILE A 57 -3.56 -8.39 -3.85
CA ILE A 57 -2.46 -9.35 -3.88
C ILE A 57 -1.68 -9.21 -5.19
N ALA A 58 -2.38 -9.04 -6.32
CA ALA A 58 -1.74 -8.82 -7.62
C ALA A 58 -0.90 -7.54 -7.62
N GLY A 59 -1.45 -6.42 -7.12
CA GLY A 59 -0.73 -5.16 -6.98
C GLY A 59 0.48 -5.26 -6.06
N VAL A 60 0.34 -5.92 -4.89
CA VAL A 60 1.47 -6.16 -3.96
C VAL A 60 2.53 -7.04 -4.62
N LYS A 61 2.14 -8.12 -5.31
CA LYS A 61 3.08 -8.99 -6.04
C LYS A 61 3.81 -8.22 -7.14
N ALA A 62 3.10 -7.37 -7.88
CA ALA A 62 3.71 -6.52 -8.91
C ALA A 62 4.74 -5.55 -8.31
N ALA A 63 4.41 -4.91 -7.18
CA ALA A 63 5.35 -4.03 -6.47
C ALA A 63 6.59 -4.77 -5.96
N ILE A 64 6.42 -5.97 -5.37
CA ILE A 64 7.55 -6.81 -4.93
C ILE A 64 8.42 -7.22 -6.12
N GLY A 65 7.80 -7.60 -7.25
CA GLY A 65 8.52 -7.97 -8.46
C GLY A 65 9.33 -6.80 -9.05
N PHE A 66 8.76 -5.60 -9.03
CA PHE A 66 9.45 -4.37 -9.41
C PHE A 66 10.65 -4.10 -8.50
N GLU A 67 10.47 -4.11 -7.17
CA GLU A 67 11.56 -3.90 -6.21
C GLU A 67 12.68 -4.94 -6.38
N THR A 68 12.31 -6.20 -6.58
CA THR A 68 13.28 -7.30 -6.81
C THR A 68 14.08 -7.07 -8.10
N SER A 69 13.42 -6.65 -9.17
CA SER A 69 14.07 -6.34 -10.45
C SER A 69 15.00 -5.14 -10.33
N MET A 70 14.55 -4.10 -9.61
CA MET A 70 15.36 -2.91 -9.32
C MET A 70 16.55 -3.22 -8.39
N ALA A 71 16.44 -4.20 -7.49
CA ALA A 71 17.56 -4.69 -6.71
C ALA A 71 18.61 -5.38 -7.60
N GLY A 72 18.19 -6.12 -8.63
CA GLY A 72 19.07 -6.68 -9.66
C GLY A 72 19.81 -5.60 -10.46
N VAL A 73 19.11 -4.52 -10.84
CA VAL A 73 19.69 -3.34 -11.47
C VAL A 73 20.69 -2.65 -10.54
N LYS A 74 20.33 -2.44 -9.28
CA LYS A 74 21.22 -1.87 -8.25
C LYS A 74 22.52 -2.65 -8.11
N ARG A 75 22.45 -3.97 -8.24
CA ARG A 75 23.61 -4.86 -8.17
C ARG A 75 24.47 -4.82 -9.44
N SER A 76 23.85 -4.69 -10.61
CA SER A 76 24.51 -4.82 -11.90
C SER A 76 25.04 -3.49 -12.45
N VAL A 77 24.51 -2.38 -11.96
CA VAL A 77 24.89 -1.03 -12.36
C VAL A 77 25.56 -0.33 -11.18
N THR A 78 26.70 0.31 -11.44
CA THR A 78 27.39 1.14 -10.44
C THR A 78 26.67 2.48 -10.34
N PHE A 79 26.11 2.77 -9.17
CA PHE A 79 25.53 4.08 -8.86
C PHE A 79 26.51 4.87 -8.00
N GLU A 80 26.84 6.08 -8.41
CA GLU A 80 27.74 6.95 -7.65
C GLU A 80 27.00 7.55 -6.44
N THR A 81 25.69 7.74 -6.57
CA THR A 81 24.84 8.29 -5.51
C THR A 81 23.51 7.53 -5.37
N PRO A 82 22.93 7.46 -4.16
CA PRO A 82 21.60 6.89 -3.97
C PRO A 82 20.50 7.61 -4.77
N GLN A 83 20.68 8.90 -5.04
CA GLN A 83 19.74 9.73 -5.80
C GLN A 83 19.68 9.32 -7.28
N GLN A 84 20.81 8.99 -7.91
CA GLN A 84 20.82 8.48 -9.29
C GLN A 84 20.02 7.17 -9.43
N PHE A 85 20.11 6.28 -8.45
CA PHE A 85 19.32 5.04 -8.44
C PHE A 85 17.81 5.31 -8.31
N GLN A 86 17.42 6.23 -7.42
CA GLN A 86 16.03 6.63 -7.25
C GLN A 86 15.46 7.28 -8.51
N GLN A 87 16.23 8.16 -9.15
CA GLN A 87 15.84 8.77 -10.42
C GLN A 87 15.63 7.72 -11.51
N MET A 88 16.59 6.81 -11.68
CA MET A 88 16.48 5.73 -12.66
C MET A 88 15.30 4.79 -12.36
N SER A 89 15.01 4.50 -11.10
CA SER A 89 13.82 3.72 -10.70
C SER A 89 12.53 4.42 -11.12
N SER A 90 12.46 5.73 -10.89
CA SER A 90 11.31 6.57 -11.28
C SER A 90 11.15 6.64 -12.79
N ASP A 91 12.25 6.79 -13.52
CA ASP A 91 12.25 6.88 -14.98
C ASP A 91 11.81 5.53 -15.61
N ILE A 92 12.23 4.40 -15.04
CA ILE A 92 11.79 3.05 -15.47
C ILE A 92 10.29 2.85 -15.20
N LEU A 93 9.78 3.35 -14.08
CA LEU A 93 8.36 3.28 -13.77
C LEU A 93 7.53 4.13 -14.75
N ASP A 94 7.95 5.37 -15.03
CA ASP A 94 7.30 6.25 -16.02
C ASP A 94 7.32 5.63 -17.42
N LEU A 95 8.46 5.02 -17.81
CA LEU A 95 8.57 4.28 -19.06
C LEU A 95 7.63 3.07 -19.10
N SER A 96 7.47 2.33 -18.00
CA SER A 96 6.56 1.20 -17.89
C SER A 96 5.09 1.61 -17.98
N GLU A 97 4.73 2.78 -17.46
CA GLU A 97 3.36 3.33 -17.57
C GLU A 97 3.06 3.84 -18.98
N ARG A 98 4.07 4.40 -19.66
CA ARG A 98 3.97 4.93 -21.02
C ARG A 98 4.12 3.89 -22.11
N LEU A 99 4.70 2.74 -21.79
CA LEU A 99 4.81 1.57 -22.64
C LEU A 99 3.96 0.43 -22.05
N PRO A 100 2.61 0.52 -22.07
CA PRO A 100 1.74 -0.55 -21.58
C PRO A 100 1.75 -1.81 -22.48
N GLU A 101 2.81 -2.02 -23.26
CA GLU A 101 2.94 -2.89 -24.42
C GLU A 101 2.29 -2.39 -25.72
N SER A 102 3.08 -2.42 -26.79
CA SER A 102 2.66 -2.51 -28.19
C SER A 102 1.85 -3.79 -28.52
N ALA A 103 1.26 -4.48 -27.54
CA ALA A 103 0.66 -5.81 -27.68
C ALA A 103 -0.77 -5.83 -28.22
N ASN A 104 -1.48 -4.70 -28.27
CA ASN A 104 -2.66 -4.60 -29.13
C ASN A 104 -2.29 -4.61 -30.63
N GLY A 105 -1.01 -4.43 -30.98
CA GLY A 105 -0.52 -4.43 -32.36
C GLY A 105 -0.19 -5.81 -32.94
N ILE A 106 -0.10 -6.87 -32.11
CA ILE A 106 0.15 -8.25 -32.57
C ILE A 106 -1.12 -9.12 -32.48
N ALA A 107 -2.08 -8.79 -31.62
CA ALA A 107 -3.40 -9.44 -31.61
C ALA A 107 -4.28 -9.10 -32.84
N ALA A 108 -3.85 -8.16 -33.70
CA ALA A 108 -4.50 -7.83 -34.98
C ALA A 108 -3.86 -8.52 -36.19
N ILE A 109 -2.79 -9.31 -36.01
CA ILE A 109 -2.06 -10.03 -37.07
C ILE A 109 -2.00 -11.55 -36.78
N VAL A 110 -2.98 -12.10 -36.06
CA VAL A 110 -3.27 -13.53 -36.03
C VAL A 110 -4.77 -13.75 -36.11
#